data_AF-A0A7V9NP74-F1
#
_entry.id   AF-A0A7V9NP74-F1
#
_cell.length_a   1.000
_cell.length_b   1.000
_cell.length_c   1.000
_cell.angle_alpha   90.00
_cell.angle_beta   90.00
_cell.angle_gamma   90.00
#
_symmetry.space_group_name_H-M   'P 1'
#
loop_
_entity.id
_entity.type
_entity.pdbx_description
1 polymer ?
#
loop_
_entity_poly.entity_id
_entity_poly.type
_entity_poly.pdbx_seq_one_letter_code
_entity_poly.pdbx_strand_id
1 'polypeptide(L)' 'SFTLEQERVNDEIWLPSSADINLSVKVLLVKGINVNQTIKSYSYRKFKTEVKDSKVDEIKN' A
#
# COMPACT_ATOMS: atom_id res chain seq x y z
N SER A 1 2.20 -14.94 -8.87
CA SER A 1 1.40 -14.53 -7.70
C SER A 1 1.75 -13.11 -7.32
N PHE A 2 0.86 -12.45 -6.60
CA PHE A 2 1.05 -11.13 -6.04
C PHE A 2 0.63 -11.17 -4.57
N THR A 3 1.46 -10.62 -3.68
CA THR A 3 1.16 -10.46 -2.26
C THR A 3 1.41 -9.01 -1.86
N LEU A 4 0.49 -8.44 -1.08
CA LEU A 4 0.65 -7.13 -0.45
C LEU A 4 0.46 -7.31 1.06
N GLU A 5 1.48 -6.95 1.82
CA GLU A 5 1.45 -7.00 3.28
C GLU A 5 1.22 -5.60 3.85
N GLN A 6 0.58 -5.56 5.02
CA GLN A 6 0.37 -4.36 5.80
C GLN A 6 0.81 -4.60 7.23
N GLU A 7 1.32 -3.56 7.86
CA GLU A 7 1.72 -3.55 9.26
C GLU A 7 0.91 -2.49 10.01
N ARG A 8 0.50 -2.84 11.23
CA ARG A 8 -0.15 -1.90 12.15
C ARG A 8 0.91 -1.05 12.84
N VAL A 9 0.90 0.26 12.58
CA VAL A 9 1.82 1.21 13.22
C VAL A 9 1.08 1.95 14.33
N ASN A 10 1.71 1.97 15.51
CA ASN A 10 1.21 2.62 16.73
C ASN A 10 -0.22 2.20 17.13
N ASP A 11 -0.64 0.97 16.81
CA ASP A 11 -2.01 0.50 17.07
C ASP A 11 -3.12 1.37 16.43
N GLU A 12 -2.76 2.27 15.50
CA GLU A 12 -3.62 3.36 15.01
C GLU A 12 -3.82 3.35 13.48
N ILE A 13 -2.77 3.01 12.71
CA ILE A 13 -2.84 3.01 11.24
C ILE A 13 -2.24 1.74 10.63
N TRP A 14 -2.93 1.16 9.65
CA TRP A 14 -2.35 0.11 8.81
C TRP A 14 -1.62 0.77 7.65
N LEU A 15 -0.33 0.44 7.50
CA LEU A 15 0.51 0.97 6.43
C LEU A 15 1.04 -0.20 5.59
N PRO A 16 1.20 -0.03 4.27
CA PRO A 16 1.86 -1.05 3.45
C PRO A 16 3.27 -1.35 3.99
N SER A 17 3.65 -2.62 4.09
CA SER A 17 5.01 -2.98 4.54
C SER A 17 5.83 -3.51 3.38
N SER A 18 5.30 -4.49 2.67
CA SER A 18 5.96 -5.16 1.56
C SER A 18 4.98 -5.50 0.43
N ALA A 19 5.51 -5.58 -0.79
CA ALA A 19 4.80 -6.17 -1.92
C ALA A 19 5.72 -7.13 -2.66
N ASP A 20 5.24 -8.34 -2.90
CA ASP A 20 5.95 -9.39 -3.61
C ASP A 20 5.28 -9.71 -4.94
N ILE A 21 6.08 -9.68 -6.01
CA ILE A 21 5.67 -9.98 -7.37
C ILE A 21 6.46 -11.18 -7.85
N ASN A 22 5.76 -12.28 -8.14
CA ASN A 22 6.33 -13.48 -8.72
C ASN A 22 5.63 -13.77 -10.06
N LEU A 23 6.30 -13.49 -11.17
CA LEU A 23 5.78 -13.66 -12.52
C LEU A 23 6.67 -14.60 -13.33
N SER A 24 6.06 -15.65 -13.86
CA SER A 24 6.72 -16.57 -14.79
C SER A 24 5.86 -16.71 -16.03
N VAL A 25 6.41 -16.29 -17.17
CA VAL A 25 5.74 -16.38 -18.47
C VAL A 25 6.61 -17.16 -19.43
N LYS A 26 6.04 -18.19 -20.05
CA LYS A 26 6.65 -18.95 -21.15
C LYS A 26 5.80 -18.76 -22.40
N VAL A 27 6.43 -18.30 -23.47
CA VAL A 27 5.85 -18.29 -24.81
C VAL A 27 6.56 -19.38 -25.62
N LEU A 28 5.82 -20.17 -26.40
CA LEU A 28 6.38 -21.34 -27.10
C LEU A 28 7.55 -20.94 -28.02
N LEU A 29 8.60 -21.77 -28.04
CA LEU A 29 9.84 -21.67 -28.84
C LEU A 29 10.83 -20.54 -28.47
N VAL A 30 10.58 -19.74 -27.42
CA VAL A 30 11.53 -18.72 -26.92
C VAL A 30 11.93 -18.95 -25.46
N LYS A 31 13.06 -18.38 -25.04
CA LYS A 31 13.49 -18.37 -23.63
C LYS A 31 12.46 -17.61 -22.79
N GLY A 32 11.92 -18.26 -21.75
CA GLY A 32 10.90 -17.67 -20.86
C GLY A 32 11.42 -16.51 -20.01
N ILE A 33 10.50 -15.70 -19.49
CA ILE A 33 10.77 -14.60 -18.57
C ILE A 33 10.38 -15.03 -17.16
N ASN A 34 11.29 -14.85 -16.22
CA ASN A 34 11.07 -15.07 -14.79
C ASN A 34 11.43 -13.79 -14.03
N VAL A 35 10.46 -13.23 -13.31
CA VAL A 35 10.61 -12.01 -12.51
C VAL A 35 10.18 -12.33 -11.09
N ASN A 36 11.11 -12.13 -10.14
CA ASN A 36 10.83 -12.13 -8.71
C ASN A 36 11.30 -10.79 -8.16
N GLN A 37 10.38 -9.99 -7.64
CA GLN A 37 10.65 -8.65 -7.14
C GLN A 37 9.96 -8.45 -5.80
N THR A 38 10.70 -7.88 -4.85
CA THR A 38 10.21 -7.49 -3.53
C THR A 38 10.39 -5.99 -3.37
N ILE A 39 9.31 -5.29 -3.08
CA ILE A 39 9.30 -3.85 -2.81
C ILE A 39 9.04 -3.67 -1.32
N LYS A 40 9.91 -2.93 -0.63
CA LYS A 40 9.75 -2.60 0.80
C LYS A 40 9.46 -1.12 0.98
N SER A 41 8.44 -0.81 1.76
CA SER A 41 8.04 0.56 2.06
C SER A 41 8.45 0.91 3.50
N TYR A 42 9.05 2.09 3.71
CA TYR A 42 9.57 2.52 5.00
C TYR A 42 9.53 4.05 5.14
N SER A 43 9.80 4.55 6.35
CA SER A 43 9.93 5.99 6.65
C SER A 43 8.71 6.85 6.32
N TYR A 44 7.52 6.36 6.66
CA TYR A 44 6.27 7.12 6.53
C TYR A 44 6.31 8.44 7.31
N ARG A 45 5.96 9.54 6.64
CA ARG A 45 5.90 10.87 7.26
C ARG A 45 4.51 11.13 7.85
N LYS A 46 4.46 11.47 9.12
CA LYS A 46 3.23 11.95 9.78
C LYS A 46 3.05 13.44 9.51
N PHE A 47 1.82 13.84 9.19
CA PHE A 47 1.44 15.25 9.01
C PHE A 47 0.39 15.61 10.06
N LYS A 48 0.62 16.70 10.80
CA LYS A 48 -0.37 17.25 11.73
C LYS A 48 -1.13 18.35 10.99
N THR A 49 -2.45 18.21 10.88
CA THR A 49 -3.33 19.26 10.33
C THR A 49 -4.17 19.86 11.45
N GLU A 50 -4.38 21.17 11.41
CA GLU A 50 -5.28 21.90 12.32
C GLU A 50 -6.48 22.34 11.48
N VAL A 51 -7.70 21.95 11.88
CA VAL A 51 -8.91 22.38 11.19
C VAL A 51 -9.50 23.56 11.96
N LYS A 52 -9.44 24.75 11.35
CA LYS A 52 -9.86 26.01 12.00
C LYS A 52 -11.36 26.28 11.95
N ASP A 53 -12.13 25.61 11.09
CA ASP A 53 -13.59 25.78 11.03
C ASP A 53 -14.25 24.60 10.29
N SER A 54 -14.63 23.56 11.02
CA SER A 54 -15.44 22.45 10.47
C SER A 54 -16.90 22.69 10.83
N LYS A 55 -17.63 23.50 10.06
CA LYS A 55 -19.09 23.48 10.11
C LYS A 55 -19.59 22.33 9.24
N VAL A 56 -20.00 21.25 9.87
CA VAL A 56 -20.91 20.27 9.26
C VAL A 56 -22.31 20.83 9.52
N ASP A 57 -23.01 21.27 8.47
CA ASP A 57 -24.36 21.81 8.61
C ASP A 57 -25.24 20.84 9.41
N GLU A 58 -25.82 21.32 10.52
CA GLU A 58 -26.83 20.58 11.25
C GLU A 58 -28.11 20.52 10.41
N ILE A 59 -28.54 19.29 10.07
CA ILE A 59 -29.79 19.05 9.37
C ILE A 59 -30.92 19.53 10.29
N LYS A 60 -31.59 20.64 9.93
CA LYS A 60 -32.79 21.11 10.62
C LYS A 60 -33.97 20.19 10.31
N ASN A 61 -34.50 19.52 11.32
CA ASN A 61 -35.82 18.90 11.30
C ASN A 61 -36.91 19.94 11.56
#